data_AF-A0A919U5Y7-F1
#
_entry.id   AF-A0A919U5Y7-F1
#
_cell.length_a   1.000
_cell.length_b   1.000
_cell.length_c   1.000
_cell.angle_alpha   90.00
_cell.angle_beta   90.00
_cell.angle_gamma   90.00
#
_symmetry.space_group_name_H-M   'P 1'
#
loop_
_entity.id
_entity.type
_entity.pdbx_description
1 polymer ?
#
loop_
_entity_poly.entity_id
_entity_poly.type
_entity_poly.pdbx_seq_one_letter_code
_entity_poly.pdbx_strand_id
1 'polypeptide(L)'
;MSADALAPVEGAHAGTALDADARPHRDAHAGERGASGDREAAWARALADMEAAADRAEHLLAAAGWADAGAAAHAADAAVTAPWRTPRGLGSLPLALAPRAAALVDRQRDLVRRTAEQLDDHRRALRTADGLRTRAAAAPVYLDVEG
;
A
#
# COMPACT_ATOMS: atom_id res chain seq x y z
N MET A 1 -42.11 58.24 18.04
CA MET A 1 -41.83 59.49 18.80
C MET A 1 -40.56 59.22 19.56
N SER A 2 -39.44 59.66 18.99
CA SER A 2 -38.73 60.87 19.43
C SER A 2 -37.73 60.46 20.52
N ALA A 3 -36.42 60.47 20.22
CA ALA A 3 -35.56 61.65 20.35
C ALA A 3 -35.37 61.97 21.84
N ASP A 4 -34.20 62.27 22.38
CA ASP A 4 -32.92 62.70 21.86
C ASP A 4 -32.01 62.76 23.10
N ALA A 5 -30.83 63.36 22.95
CA ALA A 5 -29.92 63.86 23.97
C ALA A 5 -28.78 62.90 24.32
N LEU A 6 -27.71 62.92 23.52
CA LEU A 6 -26.59 63.89 23.56
C LEU A 6 -25.55 63.52 24.62
N ALA A 7 -24.41 63.03 24.11
CA ALA A 7 -23.11 63.13 24.74
C ALA A 7 -22.75 64.61 25.00
N PRO A 8 -21.74 64.93 25.84
CA PRO A 8 -20.41 65.09 25.25
C PRO A 8 -19.17 64.90 26.16
N VAL A 9 -18.03 64.67 25.47
CA VAL A 9 -16.70 65.30 25.66
C VAL A 9 -15.72 64.77 26.72
N GLU A 10 -14.71 64.08 26.16
CA GLU A 10 -13.25 64.22 26.32
C GLU A 10 -12.60 64.16 27.71
N GLY A 11 -11.68 63.19 27.81
CA GLY A 11 -10.53 63.23 28.69
C GLY A 11 -9.41 62.39 28.09
N ALA A 12 -8.56 63.03 27.29
CA ALA A 12 -7.35 62.43 26.73
C ALA A 12 -6.35 62.07 27.84
N HIS A 13 -5.95 60.80 27.91
CA HIS A 13 -4.66 60.41 28.48
C HIS A 13 -3.95 59.46 27.54
N ALA A 14 -3.01 60.04 26.79
CA ALA A 14 -1.92 59.34 26.17
C ALA A 14 -1.07 58.70 27.27
N GLY A 15 -1.22 57.39 27.44
CA GLY A 15 -0.34 56.53 28.19
C GLY A 15 0.29 55.53 27.23
N THR A 16 1.36 55.93 26.56
CA THR A 16 2.29 55.03 25.87
C THR A 16 2.96 54.13 26.90
N ALA A 17 2.32 53.00 27.21
CA ALA A 17 2.95 51.86 27.84
C ALA A 17 3.25 50.83 26.74
N LEU A 18 4.27 51.15 25.95
CA LEU A 18 4.87 50.25 24.97
C LEU A 18 5.81 49.30 25.72
N ASP A 19 5.25 48.32 26.44
CA ASP A 19 6.06 47.26 27.05
C ASP A 19 5.23 46.00 27.31
N ALA A 20 4.93 45.26 26.23
CA ALA A 20 4.28 43.95 26.33
C ALA A 20 4.61 43.00 25.16
N ASP A 21 5.66 43.27 24.38
CA ASP A 21 5.90 42.54 23.13
C ASP A 21 7.34 42.04 23.03
N ALA A 22 7.69 41.04 23.84
CA ALA A 22 9.00 40.40 23.75
C ALA A 22 9.10 39.01 24.39
N ARG A 23 8.19 38.05 24.08
CA ARG A 23 8.44 36.58 24.27
C ARG A 23 7.54 35.75 23.32
N PRO A 24 7.96 34.56 22.86
CA PRO A 24 9.02 34.29 21.90
C PRO A 24 8.46 33.49 20.69
N HIS A 25 8.49 34.05 19.48
CA HIS A 25 8.09 33.30 18.25
C HIS A 25 9.08 32.19 17.84
N ARG A 26 10.14 31.93 18.62
CA ARG A 26 11.19 30.95 18.27
C ARG A 26 10.81 29.49 18.50
N ASP A 27 9.80 29.21 19.32
CA ASP A 27 9.44 27.83 19.68
C ASP A 27 8.50 27.17 18.65
N ALA A 28 7.73 27.96 17.88
CA ALA A 28 6.76 27.44 16.91
C ALA A 28 7.43 26.65 15.75
N HIS A 29 8.54 27.16 15.21
CA HIS A 29 9.24 26.51 14.11
C HIS A 29 10.05 25.27 14.52
N ALA A 30 10.38 25.13 15.81
CA ALA A 30 11.00 23.92 16.32
C ALA A 30 10.00 22.75 16.33
N GLY A 31 8.75 23.01 16.72
CA GLY A 31 7.66 22.03 16.72
C GLY A 31 7.26 21.57 15.31
N GLU A 32 7.17 22.48 14.34
CA GLU A 32 6.81 22.14 12.96
C GLU A 32 7.85 21.25 12.27
N ARG A 33 9.15 21.50 12.51
CA ARG A 33 10.23 20.66 11.98
C ARG A 33 10.24 19.27 12.60
N GLY A 34 9.98 19.16 13.91
CA GLY A 34 9.84 17.88 14.60
C GLY A 34 8.66 17.07 14.04
N ALA A 35 7.48 17.67 13.96
CA ALA A 35 6.28 17.03 13.43
C ALA A 35 6.41 16.61 11.94
N SER A 36 7.14 17.40 11.13
CA SER A 36 7.45 17.03 9.75
C SER A 36 8.40 15.82 9.69
N GLY A 37 9.42 15.78 10.55
CA GLY A 37 10.34 14.64 10.65
C GLY A 37 9.63 13.36 11.11
N ASP A 38 8.76 13.46 12.11
CA ASP A 38 7.95 12.33 12.58
C ASP A 38 7.03 11.79 11.50
N ARG A 39 6.42 12.68 10.71
CA ARG A 39 5.58 12.30 9.56
C ARG A 39 6.40 11.61 8.46
N GLU A 40 7.58 12.14 8.15
CA GLU A 40 8.48 11.54 7.17
C GLU A 40 8.92 10.14 7.60
N ALA A 41 9.25 9.96 8.89
CA ALA A 41 9.56 8.66 9.46
C ALA A 41 8.37 7.69 9.38
N ALA A 42 7.14 8.16 9.66
CA ALA A 42 5.94 7.35 9.54
C ALA A 42 5.69 6.90 8.09
N TRP A 43 5.88 7.78 7.11
CA TRP A 43 5.80 7.44 5.69
C TRP A 43 6.91 6.47 5.26
N ALA A 44 8.13 6.69 5.71
CA ALA A 44 9.26 5.81 5.40
C ALA A 44 9.01 4.38 5.93
N ARG A 45 8.45 4.27 7.14
CA ARG A 45 8.04 2.98 7.71
C ARG A 45 6.93 2.32 6.90
N ALA A 46 5.88 3.08 6.56
CA ALA A 46 4.80 2.56 5.73
C ALA A 46 5.30 2.07 4.36
N LEU A 47 6.21 2.81 3.70
CA LEU A 47 6.84 2.37 2.45
C LEU A 47 7.65 1.09 2.63
N ALA A 48 8.43 0.97 3.71
CA ALA A 48 9.20 -0.24 4.01
C ALA A 48 8.29 -1.47 4.22
N ASP A 49 7.18 -1.31 4.94
CA ASP A 49 6.21 -2.39 5.15
C ASP A 49 5.57 -2.85 3.81
N MET A 50 5.29 -1.90 2.91
CA MET A 50 4.74 -2.20 1.59
C MET A 50 5.76 -2.85 0.65
N GLU A 51 7.02 -2.43 0.70
CA GLU A 51 8.13 -3.05 -0.02
C GLU A 51 8.35 -4.50 0.44
N ALA A 52 8.38 -4.74 1.75
CA ALA A 52 8.50 -6.08 2.31
C ALA A 52 7.34 -6.99 1.89
N ALA A 53 6.13 -6.44 1.73
CA ALA A 53 5.00 -7.20 1.21
C ALA A 53 5.16 -7.54 -0.29
N ALA A 54 5.69 -6.61 -1.09
CA ALA A 54 6.01 -6.85 -2.49
C ALA A 54 7.11 -7.92 -2.64
N ASP A 55 8.17 -7.88 -1.82
CA ASP A 55 9.23 -8.89 -1.80
C ASP A 55 8.68 -10.29 -1.49
N ARG A 56 7.80 -10.40 -0.48
CA ARG A 56 7.12 -11.66 -0.17
C ARG A 56 6.30 -12.18 -1.35
N ALA A 57 5.54 -11.30 -2.00
CA ALA A 57 4.72 -11.70 -3.13
C ALA A 57 5.56 -12.14 -4.34
N GLU A 58 6.70 -11.47 -4.61
CA GLU A 58 7.65 -11.91 -5.63
C GLU A 58 8.27 -13.26 -5.32
N HIS A 59 8.62 -13.51 -4.05
CA HIS A 59 9.15 -14.81 -3.64
C HIS A 59 8.11 -15.93 -3.85
N LEU A 60 6.85 -15.69 -3.50
CA LEU A 60 5.76 -16.63 -3.76
C LEU A 60 5.55 -16.86 -5.27
N LEU A 61 5.60 -15.80 -6.08
CA LEU A 61 5.45 -15.88 -7.52
C LEU A 61 6.58 -16.68 -8.19
N ALA A 62 7.82 -16.46 -7.72
CA ALA A 62 8.96 -17.23 -8.14
C ALA A 62 8.79 -18.70 -7.76
N ALA A 63 8.50 -18.98 -6.48
CA ALA A 63 8.31 -20.35 -5.99
C ALA A 63 7.20 -21.11 -6.76
N ALA A 64 6.10 -20.44 -7.11
CA ALA A 64 5.03 -21.00 -7.93
C ALA A 64 5.48 -21.39 -9.35
N GLY A 65 6.44 -20.67 -9.92
CA GLY A 65 7.01 -20.97 -11.24
C GLY A 65 7.97 -22.17 -11.24
N TRP A 66 8.61 -22.48 -10.11
CA TRP A 66 9.58 -23.58 -9.99
C TRP A 66 8.98 -24.89 -9.47
N ALA A 67 7.79 -24.85 -8.84
CA ALA A 67 7.27 -26.00 -8.12
C ALA A 67 6.57 -27.02 -9.03
N ASP A 68 7.12 -28.25 -9.02
CA ASP A 68 6.35 -29.48 -9.15
C ASP A 68 5.18 -29.45 -8.14
N ALA A 69 3.99 -29.84 -8.57
CA ALA A 69 2.70 -29.43 -7.98
C ALA A 69 2.50 -29.79 -6.48
N GLY A 70 3.36 -30.63 -5.91
CA GLY A 70 3.31 -31.06 -4.51
C GLY A 70 3.96 -30.13 -3.48
N ALA A 71 4.95 -29.30 -3.86
CA ALA A 71 5.71 -28.50 -2.90
C ALA A 71 5.11 -27.11 -2.62
N ALA A 72 4.40 -26.52 -3.58
CA ALA A 72 3.81 -25.18 -3.44
C ALA A 72 2.62 -25.13 -2.46
N ALA A 73 1.92 -26.24 -2.27
CA ALA A 73 0.70 -26.31 -1.46
C ALA A 73 0.94 -26.06 0.05
N HIS A 74 2.14 -26.34 0.57
CA HIS A 74 2.48 -26.12 1.99
C HIS A 74 3.04 -24.73 2.28
N ALA A 75 3.53 -23.98 1.27
CA ALA A 75 4.11 -22.65 1.48
C ALA A 75 3.07 -21.52 1.47
N ALA A 76 1.89 -21.75 0.89
CA ALA A 76 0.86 -20.74 0.71
C ALA A 76 0.00 -20.46 1.96
N ASP A 77 0.12 -21.29 3.01
CA ASP A 77 -0.98 -21.48 3.98
C ASP A 77 -1.11 -20.43 5.10
N ALA A 78 -0.11 -19.56 5.34
CA ALA A 78 -0.15 -18.68 6.51
C ALA A 78 -0.15 -17.16 6.23
N ALA A 79 0.35 -16.70 5.07
CA ALA A 79 0.57 -15.26 4.84
C ALA A 79 -0.39 -14.60 3.82
N VAL A 80 -1.03 -15.39 2.95
CA VAL A 80 -1.87 -14.86 1.85
C VAL A 80 -3.26 -14.44 2.33
N THR A 81 -3.69 -14.87 3.52
CA THR A 81 -5.06 -14.65 4.01
C THR A 81 -5.24 -13.33 4.78
N ALA A 82 -4.16 -12.63 5.14
CA ALA A 82 -4.27 -11.34 5.80
C ALA A 82 -4.75 -10.27 4.78
N PRO A 83 -5.89 -9.59 5.01
CA PRO A 83 -6.38 -8.57 4.08
C PRO A 83 -5.41 -7.40 4.05
N TRP A 84 -4.96 -7.03 2.84
CA TRP A 84 -4.15 -5.84 2.62
C TRP A 84 -4.85 -4.58 3.15
N ARG A 85 -4.12 -3.73 3.87
CA ARG A 85 -4.64 -2.47 4.40
C ARG A 85 -3.82 -1.30 3.86
N THR A 86 -4.50 -0.35 3.22
CA THR A 86 -3.89 0.93 2.83
C THR A 86 -3.49 1.70 4.10
N PRO A 87 -2.25 2.21 4.20
CA PRO A 87 -1.86 3.10 5.29
C PRO A 87 -2.76 4.34 5.33
N ARG A 88 -3.43 4.59 6.45
CA ARG A 88 -4.33 5.74 6.66
C ARG A 88 -3.74 6.69 7.70
N GLY A 89 -4.15 7.96 7.63
CA GLY A 89 -3.78 8.96 8.65
C GLY A 89 -2.36 9.52 8.55
N LEU A 90 -1.62 9.23 7.46
CA LEU A 90 -0.24 9.70 7.28
C LEU A 90 -0.14 11.12 6.67
N GLY A 91 -1.26 11.71 6.24
CA GLY A 91 -1.28 13.00 5.54
C GLY A 91 -0.71 12.89 4.11
N SER A 92 -0.23 14.01 3.56
CA SER A 92 0.41 14.04 2.23
C SER A 92 1.79 13.37 2.26
N LEU A 93 2.14 12.69 1.17
CA LEU A 93 3.47 12.10 0.98
C LEU A 93 4.55 13.20 0.94
N PRO A 94 5.62 13.11 1.74
CA PRO A 94 6.77 14.01 1.66
C PRO A 94 7.46 13.92 0.29
N LEU A 95 7.85 15.06 -0.28
CA LEU A 95 8.44 15.15 -1.62
C LEU A 95 9.72 14.30 -1.75
N ALA A 96 10.52 14.21 -0.69
CA ALA A 96 11.74 13.41 -0.66
C ALA A 96 11.47 11.90 -0.88
N LEU A 97 10.29 11.41 -0.50
CA LEU A 97 9.89 10.01 -0.63
C LEU A 97 9.12 9.72 -1.93
N ALA A 98 8.76 10.75 -2.71
CA ALA A 98 7.99 10.60 -3.94
C ALA A 98 8.65 9.66 -4.97
N PRO A 99 9.98 9.73 -5.23
CA PRO A 99 10.62 8.81 -6.17
C PRO A 99 10.54 7.34 -5.72
N ARG A 100 10.73 7.10 -4.41
CA ARG A 100 10.65 5.75 -3.83
C ARG A 100 9.24 5.17 -3.93
N ALA A 101 8.22 5.99 -3.62
CA ALA A 101 6.83 5.59 -3.76
C ALA A 101 6.45 5.28 -5.22
N ALA A 102 6.93 6.09 -6.18
CA ALA A 102 6.69 5.86 -7.60
C ALA A 102 7.30 4.52 -8.07
N ALA A 103 8.56 4.25 -7.71
CA ALA A 103 9.23 3.00 -8.04
C ALA A 103 8.49 1.78 -7.46
N LEU A 104 7.98 1.89 -6.22
CA LEU A 104 7.19 0.82 -5.60
C LEU A 104 5.88 0.57 -6.36
N VAL A 105 5.18 1.63 -6.80
CA VAL A 105 3.93 1.49 -7.57
C VAL A 105 4.18 0.78 -8.90
N ASP A 106 5.26 1.12 -9.60
CA ASP A 106 5.59 0.47 -10.87
C ASP A 106 5.94 -1.01 -10.66
N ARG A 107 6.72 -1.32 -9.61
CA ARG A 107 6.99 -2.70 -9.21
C ARG A 107 5.72 -3.49 -8.90
N GLN A 108 4.78 -2.88 -8.17
CA GLN A 108 3.49 -3.50 -7.85
C GLN A 108 2.64 -3.77 -9.10
N ARG A 109 2.64 -2.86 -10.08
CA ARG A 109 1.95 -3.07 -11.37
C ARG A 109 2.55 -4.24 -12.13
N ASP A 110 3.88 -4.33 -12.19
CA ASP A 110 4.58 -5.42 -12.84
C ASP A 110 4.34 -6.76 -12.13
N LEU A 111 4.27 -6.76 -10.80
CA LEU A 111 3.89 -7.95 -10.04
C LEU A 111 2.48 -8.41 -10.42
N VAL A 112 1.49 -7.53 -10.39
CA VAL A 112 0.09 -7.84 -10.73
C VAL A 112 -0.01 -8.40 -12.15
N ARG A 113 0.71 -7.80 -13.11
CA ARG A 113 0.77 -8.28 -14.49
C ARG A 113 1.30 -9.72 -14.56
N ARG A 114 2.46 -9.99 -13.95
CA ARG A 114 3.05 -11.34 -13.95
C ARG A 114 2.18 -12.37 -13.23
N THR A 115 1.49 -11.98 -12.15
CA THR A 115 0.53 -12.85 -11.47
C THR A 115 -0.65 -13.21 -12.38
N ALA A 116 -1.19 -12.25 -13.13
CA ALA A 116 -2.26 -12.51 -14.09
C ALA A 116 -1.81 -13.47 -15.20
N GLU A 117 -0.61 -13.25 -15.76
CA GLU A 117 0.00 -14.12 -16.77
C GLU A 117 0.14 -15.57 -16.26
N GLN A 118 0.71 -15.78 -15.06
CA GLN A 118 0.85 -17.11 -14.48
C GLN A 118 -0.50 -17.79 -14.19
N LEU A 119 -1.52 -17.03 -13.76
CA LEU A 119 -2.86 -17.57 -13.52
C LEU A 119 -3.51 -18.06 -14.83
N ASP A 120 -3.31 -17.34 -15.93
CA ASP A 120 -3.85 -17.73 -17.23
C ASP A 120 -3.13 -18.96 -17.81
N ASP A 121 -1.82 -19.05 -17.65
CA ASP A 121 -1.05 -20.24 -17.98
C ASP A 121 -1.50 -21.46 -17.16
N HIS A 122 -1.71 -21.28 -15.85
CA HIS A 122 -2.20 -22.34 -14.98
C HIS A 122 -3.60 -22.81 -15.39
N ARG A 123 -4.53 -21.88 -15.67
CA ARG A 123 -5.88 -22.21 -16.19
C ARG A 123 -5.82 -22.96 -17.51
N ARG A 124 -4.88 -22.62 -18.39
CA ARG A 124 -4.67 -23.35 -19.66
C ARG A 124 -4.16 -24.76 -19.41
N ALA A 125 -3.18 -24.93 -18.52
CA ALA A 125 -2.65 -26.24 -18.14
C ALA A 125 -3.74 -27.15 -17.55
N LEU A 126 -4.58 -26.62 -16.66
CA LEU A 126 -5.71 -27.36 -16.08
C LEU A 126 -6.71 -27.83 -17.15
N ARG A 127 -7.05 -26.97 -18.13
CA ARG A 127 -7.93 -27.36 -19.25
C ARG A 127 -7.32 -28.47 -20.11
N THR A 128 -6.03 -28.41 -20.38
CA THR A 128 -5.33 -29.47 -21.14
C THR A 128 -5.32 -30.80 -20.36
N ALA A 129 -5.02 -30.75 -19.06
CA ALA A 129 -5.02 -31.93 -18.20
C ALA A 129 -6.42 -32.56 -18.10
N ASP A 130 -7.46 -31.74 -17.99
CA ASP A 130 -8.86 -32.20 -17.98
C ASP A 130 -9.25 -32.86 -19.33
N GLY A 131 -8.79 -32.29 -20.45
CA GLY A 131 -8.96 -32.88 -21.78
C GLY A 131 -8.27 -34.25 -21.95
N LEU A 132 -7.10 -34.45 -21.35
CA LEU A 132 -6.41 -35.74 -21.36
C LEU A 132 -7.10 -36.77 -20.46
N ARG A 133 -7.68 -36.34 -19.33
CA ARG A 133 -8.46 -37.20 -18.44
C ARG A 133 -9.75 -37.70 -19.09
N THR A 134 -10.38 -36.85 -19.89
CA THR A 134 -11.68 -37.12 -20.54
C THR A 134 -11.55 -37.87 -21.86
N ARG A 135 -10.37 -37.87 -22.49
CA ARG A 135 -10.04 -38.77 -23.61
C ARG A 135 -9.86 -40.20 -23.07
N ALA A 136 -10.98 -40.90 -22.94
CA ALA A 136 -11.08 -42.27 -22.45
C ALA A 136 -9.97 -43.18 -23.04
N ALA A 137 -9.38 -43.99 -22.17
CA ALA A 137 -8.41 -45.01 -22.52
C ALA A 137 -8.90 -45.84 -23.71
N ALA A 138 -8.01 -46.10 -24.67
CA ALA A 138 -8.30 -47.05 -25.74
C ALA A 138 -8.80 -48.36 -25.11
N ALA A 139 -10.02 -48.78 -25.49
CA ALA A 139 -10.61 -49.99 -24.96
C ALA A 139 -9.63 -51.15 -25.14
N PRO A 140 -9.36 -51.96 -24.10
CA PRO A 140 -8.43 -53.08 -24.22
C PRO A 140 -8.95 -54.04 -25.29
N VAL A 141 -8.18 -54.18 -26.38
CA VAL A 141 -8.44 -55.16 -27.43
C VAL A 141 -7.79 -56.47 -26.99
N TYR A 142 -8.63 -57.45 -26.63
CA TYR A 142 -8.18 -58.81 -26.36
C TYR A 142 -8.08 -59.55 -27.70
N LEU A 143 -6.88 -59.98 -28.05
CA LEU A 143 -6.62 -60.78 -29.24
C LEU A 143 -6.85 -62.25 -28.87
N ASP A 144 -7.90 -62.85 -29.43
CA ASP A 144 -8.17 -64.28 -29.27
C ASP A 144 -7.14 -65.05 -30.12
N VAL A 145 -6.37 -65.91 -29.47
CA VAL A 145 -5.25 -66.65 -30.06
C VAL A 145 -5.57 -68.13 -30.28
N GLU A 146 -6.84 -68.52 -30.25
CA GLU A 146 -7.24 -69.87 -30.63
C GLU A 146 -7.80 -69.93 -32.07
N GLY A 147 -7.00 -70.53 -32.96
CA GLY A 147 -7.36 -70.88 -34.34
C GLY A 147 -6.41 -71.93 -34.90
#